data_AF-A0A2M8FBT5-F1
#
_entry.id   AF-A0A2M8FBT5-F1
#
_cell.length_a   1.000
_cell.length_b   1.000
_cell.length_c   1.000
_cell.angle_alpha   90.00
_cell.angle_beta   90.00
_cell.angle_gamma   90.00
#
_symmetry.space_group_name_H-M   'P 1'
#
loop_
_entity.id
_entity.type
_entity.pdbx_description
1 polymer ?
#
loop_
_entity_poly.entity_id
_entity_poly.type
_entity_poly.pdbx_seq_one_letter_code
_entity_poly.pdbx_strand_id
1 'polypeptide(L)'
;MGKETLAFNEQFYRKETSSIDKVIENDLVSYLGEYRFQVPTYDYRMGLQGNKLTDPNTGELMAQKAKKTIFQRQLKGLKSGREEAELIGLLRLEQKLLENPFGTAVWLSPKGLEEEGYGDYGFAYVGKRDKDGIALTAVRLNGSTLNQFNEVKRVLNIEGSEFKTAEDFLANPWVIKKPADNVKEIIKKQFDAKDNGAGDKLERAKNIFAGHFKDFVEIVKHGSEEAIKKARNVIENLVIEFIRNGEENTRENIVFLSNFRAPVLGAAMEMKEYNKQPEVVMGSCGASGKTESSNLSFLKSSYTSTSSLDSDEFGSLAFKCPVCGVVNVRPRGELLSACQHCNSSEVMCE
;
A
#
# COMPACT_ATOMS: atom_id res chain seq x y z
N MET A 1 44.77 -6.11 -10.43
CA MET A 1 44.55 -7.57 -10.39
C MET A 1 44.86 -8.01 -8.96
N GLY A 2 44.02 -8.72 -8.20
CA GLY A 2 42.98 -9.65 -8.59
C GLY A 2 41.57 -9.27 -8.17
N LYS A 3 40.64 -9.73 -9.01
CA LYS A 3 39.23 -9.92 -8.74
C LYS A 3 39.13 -11.11 -7.78
N GLU A 4 38.72 -10.89 -6.54
CA GLU A 4 38.13 -11.96 -5.74
C GLU A 4 36.62 -11.86 -5.90
N THR A 5 36.20 -12.70 -6.83
CA THR A 5 34.85 -13.14 -7.16
C THR A 5 34.04 -13.35 -5.88
N LEU A 6 33.09 -12.45 -5.62
CA LEU A 6 31.94 -12.72 -4.76
C LEU A 6 31.12 -13.82 -5.46
N ALA A 7 31.49 -15.07 -5.19
CA ALA A 7 30.74 -16.23 -5.60
C ALA A 7 29.34 -16.11 -5.00
N PHE A 8 28.39 -15.86 -5.90
CA PHE A 8 26.97 -16.05 -5.72
C PHE A 8 26.72 -17.42 -5.09
N ASN A 9 26.36 -17.45 -3.80
CA ASN A 9 25.65 -18.60 -3.26
C ASN A 9 24.19 -18.47 -3.69
N GLU A 10 23.87 -19.23 -4.73
CA GLU A 10 22.58 -19.38 -5.40
C GLU A 10 21.56 -20.22 -4.60
N GLN A 11 21.67 -20.26 -3.27
CA GLN A 11 20.74 -21.02 -2.43
C GLN A 11 20.39 -20.19 -1.18
N PHE A 12 19.09 -20.21 -0.82
CA PHE A 12 18.46 -19.61 0.37
C PHE A 12 18.18 -18.09 0.26
N TYR A 13 16.96 -17.56 0.39
CA TYR A 13 15.76 -18.01 1.11
C TYR A 13 14.48 -17.65 0.32
N ARG A 14 13.70 -18.64 -0.12
CA ARG A 14 12.23 -18.47 -0.12
C ARG A 14 11.80 -18.56 1.34
N LYS A 15 11.74 -17.41 2.03
CA LYS A 15 10.93 -17.33 3.25
C LYS A 15 9.51 -17.70 2.85
N GLU A 16 8.87 -18.55 3.63
CA GLU A 16 7.47 -18.96 3.48
C GLU A 16 6.66 -17.75 3.02
N THR A 17 6.11 -17.81 1.81
CA THR A 17 5.05 -16.90 1.40
C THR A 17 4.05 -16.89 2.55
N SER A 18 3.88 -15.74 3.21
CA SER A 18 2.85 -15.55 4.22
C SER A 18 1.57 -16.17 3.67
N SER A 19 0.89 -17.01 4.46
CA SER A 19 -0.37 -17.61 4.00
C SER A 19 -1.28 -16.48 3.50
N ILE A 20 -2.02 -16.74 2.42
CA ILE A 20 -2.93 -15.77 1.81
C ILE A 20 -3.80 -15.04 2.85
N ASP A 21 -4.22 -15.79 3.88
CA ASP A 21 -4.95 -15.31 5.05
C ASP A 21 -4.24 -14.16 5.78
N LYS A 22 -2.94 -14.34 6.09
CA LYS A 22 -2.13 -13.33 6.78
C LYS A 22 -1.93 -12.08 5.93
N VAL A 23 -1.87 -12.22 4.61
CA VAL A 23 -1.69 -11.06 3.74
C VAL A 23 -2.97 -10.22 3.71
N ILE A 24 -4.14 -10.85 3.56
CA ILE A 24 -5.44 -10.16 3.62
C ILE A 24 -5.64 -9.48 4.97
N GLU A 25 -5.32 -10.16 6.07
CA GLU A 25 -5.40 -9.61 7.43
C GLU A 25 -4.45 -8.41 7.60
N ASN A 26 -3.19 -8.53 7.18
CA ASN A 26 -2.21 -7.45 7.28
C ASN A 26 -2.62 -6.22 6.46
N ASP A 27 -3.20 -6.42 5.28
CA ASP A 27 -3.67 -5.30 4.47
C ASP A 27 -4.88 -4.61 5.10
N LEU A 28 -5.83 -5.38 5.67
CA LEU A 28 -6.95 -4.82 6.42
C LEU A 28 -6.46 -4.00 7.62
N VAL A 29 -5.52 -4.54 8.40
CA VAL A 29 -4.93 -3.85 9.56
C VAL A 29 -4.18 -2.60 9.13
N SER A 30 -3.42 -2.66 8.04
CA SER A 30 -2.70 -1.50 7.48
C SER A 30 -3.68 -0.42 7.04
N TYR A 31 -4.77 -0.80 6.37
CA TYR A 31 -5.83 0.13 5.99
C TYR A 31 -6.49 0.77 7.23
N LEU A 32 -6.91 -0.02 8.22
CA LEU A 32 -7.57 0.51 9.41
C LEU A 32 -6.62 1.43 10.18
N GLY A 33 -5.36 1.03 10.29
CA GLY A 33 -4.30 1.86 10.83
C GLY A 33 -4.29 3.22 10.15
N GLU A 34 -4.08 3.24 8.83
CA GLU A 34 -3.85 4.49 8.09
C GLU A 34 -5.09 5.38 8.08
N TYR A 35 -6.25 4.81 7.77
CA TYR A 35 -7.46 5.57 7.48
C TYR A 35 -8.33 5.82 8.70
N ARG A 36 -8.33 4.94 9.70
CA ARG A 36 -9.22 5.07 10.87
C ARG A 36 -8.45 5.49 12.11
N PHE A 37 -7.36 4.79 12.44
CA PHE A 37 -6.57 5.10 13.62
C PHE A 37 -5.58 6.24 13.41
N GLN A 38 -5.19 6.51 12.17
CA GLN A 38 -4.17 7.49 11.79
C GLN A 38 -2.86 7.26 12.55
N VAL A 39 -2.39 6.00 12.62
CA VAL A 39 -1.16 5.67 13.36
C VAL A 39 0.01 6.52 12.84
N PRO A 40 0.80 7.14 13.73
CA PRO A 40 1.85 8.08 13.33
C PRO A 40 3.03 7.41 12.64
N THR A 41 3.25 6.10 12.86
CA THR A 41 4.33 5.35 12.24
C THR A 41 3.91 3.94 11.83
N TYR A 42 4.43 3.48 10.69
CA TYR A 42 4.26 2.11 10.21
C TYR A 42 5.59 1.56 9.74
N ASP A 43 5.85 0.31 10.09
CA ASP A 43 7.01 -0.41 9.57
C ASP A 43 6.59 -1.21 8.34
N TYR A 44 7.36 -1.03 7.26
CA TYR A 44 7.22 -1.71 5.99
C TYR A 44 8.51 -2.43 5.64
N ARG A 45 8.36 -3.50 4.86
CA ARG A 45 9.49 -4.22 4.30
C ARG A 45 9.33 -4.34 2.80
N MET A 46 10.42 -4.13 2.08
CA MET A 46 10.55 -4.53 0.68
C MET A 46 11.59 -5.64 0.60
N GLY A 47 11.29 -6.70 -0.14
CA GLY A 47 12.25 -7.75 -0.44
C GLY A 47 13.32 -7.28 -1.43
N LEU A 48 14.32 -8.13 -1.63
CA LEU A 48 15.34 -7.95 -2.66
C LEU A 48 15.47 -9.21 -3.51
N GLN A 49 15.40 -9.06 -4.82
CA GLN A 49 15.78 -10.08 -5.79
C GLN A 49 16.99 -9.58 -6.57
N GLY A 50 18.17 -10.07 -6.20
CA GLY A 50 19.44 -9.50 -6.64
C GLY A 50 19.54 -8.04 -6.18
N ASN A 51 19.47 -7.11 -7.14
CA ASN A 51 19.58 -5.67 -6.92
C ASN A 51 18.25 -4.93 -7.10
N LYS A 52 17.14 -5.66 -7.21
CA LYS A 52 15.81 -5.11 -7.48
C LYS A 52 14.90 -5.27 -6.27
N LEU A 53 14.11 -4.25 -6.00
CA LEU A 53 13.16 -4.25 -4.89
C LEU A 53 11.93 -5.07 -5.26
N THR A 54 11.48 -5.91 -4.32
CA THR A 54 10.31 -6.75 -4.48
C THR A 54 9.28 -6.52 -3.39
N ASP A 55 8.04 -6.81 -3.72
CA ASP A 55 6.98 -7.00 -2.73
C ASP A 55 7.33 -8.25 -1.89
N PRO A 56 7.41 -8.15 -0.56
CA PRO A 56 7.81 -9.27 0.29
C PRO A 56 6.78 -10.40 0.32
N ASN A 57 5.53 -10.14 -0.04
CA ASN A 57 4.45 -11.11 0.00
C ASN A 57 4.30 -11.85 -1.33
N THR A 58 4.41 -11.14 -2.45
CA THR A 58 4.20 -11.73 -3.79
C THR A 58 5.51 -12.07 -4.50
N GLY A 59 6.62 -11.46 -4.10
CA GLY A 59 7.90 -11.54 -4.81
C GLY A 59 7.95 -10.72 -6.11
N GLU A 60 6.87 -10.02 -6.47
CA GLU A 60 6.82 -9.16 -7.66
C GLU A 60 7.79 -7.99 -7.53
N LEU A 61 8.45 -7.60 -8.63
CA LEU A 61 9.27 -6.39 -8.65
C LEU A 61 8.42 -5.14 -8.39
N MET A 62 8.84 -4.28 -7.45
CA MET A 62 8.13 -3.04 -7.12
C MET A 62 7.98 -2.12 -8.34
N ALA A 63 8.99 -2.09 -9.22
CA ALA A 63 8.92 -1.34 -10.48
C ALA A 63 7.84 -1.87 -11.45
N GLN A 64 7.59 -3.18 -11.48
CA GLN A 64 6.52 -3.77 -12.29
C GLN A 64 5.15 -3.44 -11.69
N LYS A 65 5.03 -3.54 -10.36
CA LYS A 65 3.81 -3.16 -9.63
C LYS A 65 3.45 -1.69 -9.89
N ALA A 66 4.41 -0.78 -9.79
CA ALA A 66 4.21 0.64 -10.09
C ALA A 66 3.77 0.90 -11.54
N LYS A 67 4.39 0.22 -12.53
CA LYS A 67 3.99 0.32 -13.95
C LYS A 67 2.55 -0.13 -14.17
N LYS A 68 2.13 -1.24 -13.54
CA LYS A 68 0.73 -1.70 -13.60
C LYS A 68 -0.23 -0.65 -13.04
N THR A 69 0.10 -0.04 -11.90
CA THR A 69 -0.72 1.02 -11.31
C THR A 69 -0.83 2.25 -12.22
N ILE A 70 0.30 2.74 -12.77
CA ILE A 70 0.32 3.87 -13.73
C ILE A 70 -0.61 3.57 -14.91
N PHE A 71 -0.43 2.39 -15.52
CA PHE A 71 -1.23 1.97 -16.66
C PHE A 71 -2.74 1.90 -16.33
N GLN A 72 -3.10 1.32 -15.18
CA GLN A 72 -4.49 1.26 -14.73
C GLN A 72 -5.12 2.64 -14.52
N ARG A 73 -4.34 3.62 -14.04
CA ARG A 73 -4.83 5.01 -13.88
C ARG A 73 -5.05 5.67 -15.23
N GLN A 74 -4.11 5.51 -16.15
CA GLN A 74 -4.21 6.04 -17.51
C GLN A 74 -5.43 5.46 -18.25
N LEU A 75 -5.70 4.15 -18.10
CA LEU A 75 -6.90 3.51 -18.64
C LEU A 75 -8.21 4.11 -18.10
N LYS A 76 -8.19 4.63 -16.87
CA LYS A 76 -9.34 5.29 -16.23
C LYS A 76 -9.40 6.79 -16.55
N GLY A 77 -8.51 7.32 -17.39
CA GLY A 77 -8.40 8.75 -17.67
C GLY A 77 -7.96 9.58 -16.46
N LEU A 78 -7.33 8.96 -15.46
CA LEU A 78 -6.86 9.61 -14.25
C LEU A 78 -5.41 10.09 -14.42
N LYS A 79 -5.07 11.24 -13.81
CA LYS A 79 -3.68 11.72 -13.75
C LYS A 79 -2.78 10.69 -13.05
N SER A 80 -1.58 10.44 -13.60
CA SER A 80 -0.61 9.43 -13.10
C SER A 80 0.74 10.02 -12.67
N GLY A 81 0.89 11.34 -12.66
CA GLY A 81 2.19 11.99 -12.44
C GLY A 81 2.87 11.62 -11.12
N ARG A 82 2.07 11.39 -10.06
CA ARG A 82 2.59 10.96 -8.76
C ARG A 82 3.11 9.53 -8.79
N GLU A 83 2.35 8.59 -9.37
CA GLU A 83 2.77 7.20 -9.53
C GLU A 83 4.00 7.08 -10.45
N GLU A 84 4.10 7.92 -11.48
CA GLU A 84 5.29 8.03 -12.33
C GLU A 84 6.52 8.52 -11.54
N ALA A 85 6.34 9.54 -10.69
CA ALA A 85 7.40 10.01 -9.80
C ALA A 85 7.82 8.94 -8.78
N GLU A 86 6.87 8.16 -8.23
CA GLU A 86 7.16 7.03 -7.35
C GLU A 86 7.97 5.94 -8.06
N LEU A 87 7.63 5.60 -9.31
CA LEU A 87 8.41 4.66 -10.12
C LEU A 87 9.85 5.16 -10.33
N ILE A 88 10.03 6.43 -10.67
CA ILE A 88 11.36 7.04 -10.81
C ILE A 88 12.12 6.97 -9.47
N GLY A 89 11.44 7.27 -8.36
CA GLY A 89 11.96 7.16 -7.01
C GLY A 89 12.45 5.75 -6.69
N LEU A 90 11.62 4.73 -6.91
CA LEU A 90 11.99 3.32 -6.69
C LEU A 90 13.27 2.94 -7.45
N LEU A 91 13.34 3.27 -8.74
CA LEU A 91 14.50 2.94 -9.58
C LEU A 91 15.78 3.64 -9.10
N ARG A 92 15.66 4.90 -8.64
CA ARG A 92 16.80 5.64 -8.07
C ARG A 92 17.19 5.13 -6.70
N LEU A 93 16.23 4.72 -5.87
CA LEU A 93 16.51 4.11 -4.58
C LEU A 93 17.28 2.80 -4.74
N GLU A 94 16.86 1.94 -5.67
CA GLU A 94 17.59 0.73 -6.06
C GLU A 94 19.05 1.05 -6.37
N GLN A 95 19.30 2.01 -7.27
CA GLN A 95 20.65 2.41 -7.65
C GLN A 95 21.46 2.93 -6.45
N LYS A 96 20.91 3.85 -5.65
CA LYS A 96 21.60 4.45 -4.51
C LYS A 96 21.95 3.45 -3.43
N LEU A 97 21.15 2.39 -3.26
CA LEU A 97 21.45 1.30 -2.33
C LEU A 97 22.47 0.30 -2.85
N LEU A 98 22.81 0.32 -4.13
CA LEU A 98 23.98 -0.38 -4.66
C LEU A 98 25.26 0.41 -4.39
N GLU A 99 25.18 1.73 -4.57
CA GLU A 99 26.31 2.64 -4.31
C GLU A 99 26.63 2.75 -2.81
N ASN A 100 25.61 2.74 -1.96
CA ASN A 100 25.75 2.83 -0.51
C ASN A 100 24.85 1.81 0.25
N PRO A 101 25.22 0.51 0.25
CA PRO A 101 24.38 -0.55 0.83
C PRO A 101 24.10 -0.42 2.33
N PHE A 102 24.93 0.30 3.08
CA PHE A 102 24.80 0.46 4.53
C PHE A 102 24.25 1.84 4.95
N GLY A 103 23.91 2.69 3.97
CA GLY A 103 23.32 3.98 4.25
C GLY A 103 21.85 3.89 4.70
N THR A 104 21.39 4.96 5.30
CA THR A 104 19.98 5.16 5.66
C THR A 104 19.24 5.69 4.44
N ALA A 105 18.26 4.92 3.97
CA ALA A 105 17.29 5.36 2.96
C ALA A 105 16.35 6.40 3.57
N VAL A 106 16.14 7.50 2.85
CA VAL A 106 15.21 8.57 3.18
C VAL A 106 14.40 8.88 1.93
N TRP A 107 13.09 8.74 2.02
CA TRP A 107 12.19 9.01 0.90
C TRP A 107 11.00 9.81 1.39
N LEU A 108 10.80 10.98 0.81
CA LEU A 108 9.77 11.92 1.25
C LEU A 108 8.62 11.93 0.24
N SER A 109 7.41 11.87 0.76
CA SER A 109 6.16 11.81 0.01
C SER A 109 5.23 12.90 0.54
N PRO A 110 5.42 14.18 0.12
CA PRO A 110 4.52 15.26 0.49
C PRO A 110 3.08 14.97 0.06
N LYS A 111 2.08 15.56 0.72
CA LYS A 111 0.67 15.33 0.37
C LYS A 111 0.41 15.58 -1.12
N GLY A 112 -0.46 14.76 -1.71
CA GLY A 112 -0.92 14.96 -3.08
C GLY A 112 -1.98 16.06 -3.19
N LEU A 113 -2.50 16.28 -4.38
CA LEU A 113 -3.53 17.29 -4.62
C LEU A 113 -4.91 16.78 -4.17
N GLU A 114 -5.65 17.58 -3.42
CA GLU A 114 -6.99 17.22 -2.95
C GLU A 114 -7.97 16.94 -4.10
N GLU A 115 -7.81 17.65 -5.23
CA GLU A 115 -8.63 17.43 -6.44
C GLU A 115 -8.49 16.02 -7.01
N GLU A 116 -7.33 15.40 -6.80
CA GLU A 116 -7.00 14.03 -7.17
C GLU A 116 -7.36 13.04 -6.06
N GLY A 117 -8.01 13.48 -4.98
CA GLY A 117 -8.53 12.64 -3.89
C GLY A 117 -7.54 12.33 -2.77
N TYR A 118 -6.41 13.04 -2.70
CA TYR A 118 -5.45 12.88 -1.60
C TYR A 118 -5.91 13.61 -0.33
N GLY A 119 -5.60 13.03 0.82
CA GLY A 119 -5.79 13.64 2.14
C GLY A 119 -4.80 14.75 2.45
N ASP A 120 -4.91 15.29 3.65
CA ASP A 120 -4.13 16.44 4.13
C ASP A 120 -2.77 16.07 4.76
N TYR A 121 -2.30 14.85 4.52
CA TYR A 121 -1.07 14.31 5.11
C TYR A 121 -0.12 13.75 4.06
N GLY A 122 1.17 13.74 4.41
CA GLY A 122 2.23 13.09 3.65
C GLY A 122 2.93 12.02 4.47
N PHE A 123 3.96 11.41 3.88
CA PHE A 123 4.81 10.43 4.54
C PHE A 123 6.29 10.76 4.40
N ALA A 124 7.07 10.34 5.38
CA ALA A 124 8.50 10.18 5.26
C ALA A 124 8.89 8.74 5.55
N TYR A 125 9.48 8.06 4.59
CA TYR A 125 10.01 6.71 4.74
C TYR A 125 11.48 6.79 5.12
N VAL A 126 11.84 6.22 6.26
CA VAL A 126 13.22 6.19 6.75
C VAL A 126 13.58 4.77 7.10
N GLY A 127 14.73 4.29 6.62
CA GLY A 127 15.14 2.95 7.00
C GLY A 127 16.46 2.52 6.42
N LYS A 128 16.72 1.22 6.44
CA LYS A 128 18.01 0.64 6.07
C LYS A 128 17.82 -0.65 5.31
N ARG A 129 18.80 -0.94 4.45
CA ARG A 129 18.95 -2.27 3.86
C ARG A 129 19.44 -3.25 4.92
N ASP A 130 18.89 -4.45 4.90
CA ASP A 130 19.35 -5.58 5.67
C ASP A 130 19.49 -6.82 4.75
N LYS A 131 19.75 -7.99 5.36
CA LYS A 131 19.96 -9.24 4.63
C LYS A 131 18.72 -9.73 3.87
N ASP A 132 17.51 -9.36 4.27
CA ASP A 132 16.28 -9.83 3.62
C ASP A 132 15.63 -8.74 2.75
N GLY A 133 16.19 -7.52 2.67
CA GLY A 133 15.54 -6.44 1.93
C GLY A 133 15.88 -5.03 2.39
N ILE A 134 14.90 -4.14 2.31
CA ILE A 134 14.89 -2.85 3.00
C ILE A 134 13.80 -2.87 4.06
N ALA A 135 14.15 -2.56 5.30
CA ALA A 135 13.20 -2.21 6.35
C ALA A 135 13.05 -0.68 6.39
N LEU A 136 11.82 -0.18 6.20
CA LEU A 136 11.48 1.24 6.24
C LEU A 136 10.43 1.49 7.32
N THR A 137 10.57 2.58 8.06
CA THR A 137 9.48 3.15 8.86
C THR A 137 8.90 4.33 8.10
N ALA A 138 7.62 4.29 7.75
CA ALA A 138 6.90 5.47 7.31
C ALA A 138 6.45 6.28 8.52
N VAL A 139 6.74 7.57 8.52
CA VAL A 139 6.26 8.55 9.50
C VAL A 139 5.17 9.36 8.82
N ARG A 140 3.95 9.36 9.37
CA ARG A 140 2.83 10.17 8.90
C ARG A 140 3.05 11.64 9.27
N LEU A 141 2.85 12.54 8.31
CA LEU A 141 3.13 13.98 8.43
C LEU A 141 1.85 14.77 8.12
N ASN A 142 1.04 15.02 9.16
CA ASN A 142 -0.21 15.78 9.05
C ASN A 142 0.07 17.28 8.82
N GLY A 143 -0.75 17.94 8.00
CA GLY A 143 -0.63 19.40 7.77
C GLY A 143 0.70 19.82 7.15
N SER A 144 1.39 18.90 6.47
CA SER A 144 2.74 19.11 5.95
C SER A 144 2.79 20.08 4.77
N THR A 145 3.84 20.90 4.72
CA THR A 145 4.12 21.86 3.64
C THR A 145 5.42 21.52 2.90
N LEU A 146 5.52 21.85 1.61
CA LEU A 146 6.75 21.63 0.83
C LEU A 146 7.98 22.31 1.45
N ASN A 147 7.81 23.47 2.09
CA ASN A 147 8.89 24.16 2.79
C ASN A 147 9.45 23.35 3.96
N GLN A 148 8.62 22.64 4.72
CA GLN A 148 9.10 21.75 5.78
C GLN A 148 9.90 20.57 5.21
N PHE A 149 9.49 20.01 4.07
CA PHE A 149 10.27 18.96 3.39
C PHE A 149 11.63 19.49 2.88
N ASN A 150 11.67 20.70 2.31
CA ASN A 150 12.93 21.35 1.94
C ASN A 150 13.81 21.64 3.17
N GLU A 151 13.22 22.00 4.31
CA GLU A 151 13.98 22.17 5.56
C GLU A 151 14.59 20.85 6.05
N VAL A 152 13.85 19.73 5.99
CA VAL A 152 14.44 18.40 6.28
C VAL A 152 15.63 18.13 5.36
N LYS A 153 15.51 18.40 4.05
CA LYS A 153 16.61 18.26 3.09
C LYS A 153 17.84 19.07 3.52
N ARG A 154 17.66 20.33 3.95
CA ARG A 154 18.73 21.20 4.46
C ARG A 154 19.38 20.63 5.73
N VAL A 155 18.59 20.27 6.75
CA VAL A 155 19.10 19.73 8.03
C VAL A 155 19.82 18.39 7.87
N LEU A 156 19.42 17.59 6.88
CA LEU A 156 20.10 16.35 6.52
C LEU A 156 21.36 16.54 5.68
N ASN A 157 21.72 17.79 5.33
CA ASN A 157 22.83 18.15 4.45
C ASN A 157 22.75 17.45 3.08
N ILE A 158 21.54 17.40 2.50
CA ILE A 158 21.32 16.81 1.19
C ILE A 158 21.48 17.90 0.12
N GLU A 159 22.50 17.74 -0.72
CA GLU A 159 22.85 18.69 -1.79
C GLU A 159 21.76 18.82 -2.88
N GLY A 160 21.86 19.89 -3.68
CA GLY A 160 20.95 20.19 -4.79
C GLY A 160 19.93 21.30 -4.49
N SER A 161 19.22 21.72 -5.53
CA SER A 161 18.19 22.76 -5.43
C SER A 161 17.01 22.35 -4.55
N GLU A 162 16.24 23.34 -4.11
CA GLU A 162 14.95 23.12 -3.48
C GLU A 162 13.96 22.52 -4.48
N PHE A 163 13.10 21.66 -3.97
CA PHE A 163 12.03 21.01 -4.72
C PHE A 163 10.76 21.84 -4.64
N LYS A 164 10.03 21.90 -5.76
CA LYS A 164 8.87 22.79 -5.94
C LYS A 164 7.56 22.03 -5.97
N THR A 165 7.59 20.72 -6.23
CA THR A 165 6.41 19.86 -6.31
C THR A 165 6.54 18.65 -5.38
N ALA A 166 5.43 17.95 -5.12
CA ALA A 166 5.47 16.71 -4.35
C ALA A 166 6.19 15.60 -5.14
N GLU A 167 6.01 15.60 -6.45
CA GLU A 167 6.62 14.69 -7.42
C GLU A 167 8.14 14.81 -7.42
N ASP A 168 8.69 16.02 -7.23
CA ASP A 168 10.13 16.23 -7.09
C ASP A 168 10.69 15.43 -5.89
N PHE A 169 10.00 15.42 -4.74
CA PHE A 169 10.43 14.65 -3.57
C PHE A 169 10.31 13.14 -3.82
N LEU A 170 9.20 12.71 -4.41
CA LEU A 170 8.96 11.31 -4.74
C LEU A 170 9.98 10.74 -5.72
N ALA A 171 10.34 11.51 -6.74
CA ALA A 171 11.31 11.07 -7.74
C ALA A 171 12.75 11.03 -7.20
N ASN A 172 13.04 11.61 -6.03
CA ASN A 172 14.41 11.81 -5.55
C ASN A 172 14.65 11.29 -4.11
N PRO A 173 14.55 9.98 -3.85
CA PRO A 173 14.98 9.41 -2.57
C PRO A 173 16.48 9.54 -2.37
N TRP A 174 16.93 9.46 -1.12
CA TRP A 174 18.33 9.59 -0.72
C TRP A 174 18.81 8.41 0.11
N VAL A 175 20.12 8.15 0.07
CA VAL A 175 20.79 7.18 0.93
C VAL A 175 21.95 7.89 1.61
N ILE A 176 21.80 8.20 2.89
CA ILE A 176 22.72 9.07 3.65
C ILE A 176 23.45 8.30 4.75
N LYS A 177 24.57 8.85 5.25
CA LYS A 177 25.38 8.21 6.29
C LYS A 177 24.85 8.42 7.73
N LYS A 178 23.82 9.26 7.92
CA LYS A 178 23.24 9.51 9.25
C LYS A 178 22.45 8.29 9.74
N PRO A 179 22.47 7.95 11.04
CA PRO A 179 21.66 6.86 11.59
C PRO A 179 20.15 7.09 11.38
N ALA A 180 19.41 6.02 11.09
CA ALA A 180 17.97 6.07 10.82
C ALA A 180 17.16 6.70 11.97
N ASP A 181 17.50 6.41 13.23
CA ASP A 181 16.80 6.97 14.38
C ASP A 181 16.98 8.48 14.47
N ASN A 182 18.21 8.99 14.29
CA ASN A 182 18.47 10.43 14.23
C ASN A 182 17.70 11.10 13.08
N VAL A 183 17.59 10.44 11.93
CA VAL A 183 16.82 10.98 10.79
C VAL A 183 15.32 11.03 11.13
N LYS A 184 14.78 9.97 11.73
CA LYS A 184 13.38 9.94 12.19
C LYS A 184 13.10 11.05 13.19
N GLU A 185 13.99 11.29 14.15
CA GLU A 185 13.86 12.36 15.14
C GLU A 185 13.85 13.76 14.50
N ILE A 186 14.75 14.00 13.54
CA ILE A 186 14.77 15.26 12.77
C ILE A 186 13.43 15.49 12.06
N ILE A 187 12.92 14.45 11.39
CA ILE A 187 11.65 14.52 10.68
C ILE A 187 10.49 14.76 11.66
N LYS A 188 10.40 13.97 12.74
CA LYS A 188 9.36 14.15 13.75
C LYS A 188 9.36 15.56 14.32
N LYS A 189 10.53 16.12 14.62
CA LYS A 189 10.68 17.48 15.11
C LYS A 189 10.23 18.53 14.09
N GLN A 190 10.64 18.37 12.82
CA GLN A 190 10.33 19.36 11.77
C GLN A 190 8.84 19.45 11.43
N PHE A 191 8.11 18.35 11.60
CA PHE A 191 6.68 18.24 11.30
C PHE A 191 5.79 18.20 12.54
N ASP A 192 6.34 18.39 13.75
CA ASP A 192 5.64 18.19 15.03
C ASP A 192 4.87 16.85 15.10
N ALA A 193 5.44 15.79 14.51
CA ALA A 193 4.82 14.47 14.45
C ALA A 193 5.00 13.76 15.79
N LYS A 194 3.97 13.87 16.64
CA LYS A 194 3.91 13.26 17.98
C LYS A 194 3.26 11.88 17.93
N ASP A 195 3.67 11.03 18.87
CA ASP A 195 2.90 9.83 19.18
C ASP A 195 1.61 10.23 19.92
N ASN A 196 0.48 9.74 19.43
CA ASN A 196 -0.85 10.02 19.95
C ASN A 196 -1.51 8.75 20.56
N GLY A 197 -0.76 7.66 20.71
CA GLY A 197 -1.27 6.38 21.21
C GLY A 197 -2.20 5.65 20.23
N ALA A 198 -2.28 6.10 18.97
CA ALA A 198 -3.08 5.43 17.95
C ALA A 198 -2.59 4.01 17.65
N GLY A 199 -1.28 3.77 17.73
CA GLY A 199 -0.70 2.42 17.57
C GLY A 199 -1.24 1.46 18.63
N ASP A 200 -1.20 1.87 19.89
CA ASP A 200 -1.73 1.05 21.00
C ASP A 200 -3.24 0.81 20.86
N LYS A 201 -3.98 1.81 20.37
CA LYS A 201 -5.42 1.68 20.08
C LYS A 201 -5.68 0.65 18.97
N LEU A 202 -4.88 0.68 17.89
CA LEU A 202 -4.97 -0.29 16.81
C LEU A 202 -4.67 -1.71 17.32
N GLU A 203 -3.64 -1.90 18.14
CA GLU A 203 -3.31 -3.22 18.70
C GLU A 203 -4.42 -3.77 19.62
N ARG A 204 -5.06 -2.92 20.43
CA ARG A 204 -6.23 -3.33 21.20
C ARG A 204 -7.42 -3.69 20.29
N ALA A 205 -7.67 -2.90 19.26
CA ALA A 205 -8.71 -3.19 18.28
C ALA A 205 -8.47 -4.53 17.58
N LYS A 206 -7.24 -4.85 17.17
CA LYS A 206 -6.89 -6.15 16.57
C LYS A 206 -7.28 -7.33 17.45
N ASN A 207 -7.02 -7.24 18.75
CA ASN A 207 -7.36 -8.30 19.70
C ASN A 207 -8.88 -8.45 19.87
N ILE A 208 -9.60 -7.33 19.93
CA ILE A 208 -11.06 -7.32 20.09
C ILE A 208 -11.78 -7.83 18.83
N PHE A 209 -11.29 -7.45 17.65
CA PHE A 209 -11.89 -7.79 16.37
C PHE A 209 -11.29 -9.03 15.71
N ALA A 210 -10.41 -9.78 16.39
CA ALA A 210 -9.70 -10.94 15.82
C ALA A 210 -10.65 -11.95 15.14
N GLY A 211 -11.80 -12.26 15.77
CA GLY A 211 -12.81 -13.12 15.17
C GLY A 211 -13.43 -12.55 13.89
N HIS A 212 -13.71 -11.24 13.87
CA HIS A 212 -14.24 -10.55 12.69
C HIS A 212 -13.23 -10.49 11.55
N PHE A 213 -11.94 -10.30 11.85
CA PHE A 213 -10.88 -10.30 10.84
C PHE A 213 -10.73 -11.67 10.20
N LYS A 214 -10.84 -12.74 10.99
CA LYS A 214 -10.85 -14.11 10.46
C LYS A 214 -12.05 -14.36 9.54
N ASP A 215 -13.25 -13.95 9.96
CA ASP A 215 -14.46 -14.07 9.12
C ASP A 215 -14.30 -13.25 7.83
N PHE A 216 -13.72 -12.06 7.90
CA PHE A 216 -13.45 -11.21 6.74
C PHE A 216 -12.53 -11.89 5.73
N VAL A 217 -11.44 -12.50 6.21
CA VAL A 217 -10.51 -13.24 5.35
C VAL A 217 -11.23 -14.34 4.57
N GLU A 218 -12.11 -15.09 5.23
CA GLU A 218 -12.90 -16.15 4.56
C GLU A 218 -13.89 -15.57 3.55
N ILE A 219 -14.54 -14.44 3.85
CA ILE A 219 -15.42 -13.73 2.89
C ILE A 219 -14.63 -13.21 1.70
N VAL A 220 -13.40 -12.70 1.87
CA VAL A 220 -12.56 -12.24 0.75
C VAL A 220 -12.16 -13.40 -0.16
N LYS A 221 -11.89 -14.58 0.40
CA LYS A 221 -11.47 -15.76 -0.36
C LYS A 221 -12.61 -16.42 -1.13
N HIS A 222 -13.81 -16.44 -0.55
CA HIS A 222 -14.90 -17.29 -1.04
C HIS A 222 -16.22 -16.55 -1.31
N GLY A 223 -16.34 -15.29 -0.88
CA GLY A 223 -17.55 -14.49 -0.99
C GLY A 223 -17.72 -13.77 -2.33
N SER A 224 -18.94 -13.26 -2.55
CA SER A 224 -19.24 -12.37 -3.66
C SER A 224 -18.70 -10.96 -3.42
N GLU A 225 -18.61 -10.14 -4.47
CA GLU A 225 -18.19 -8.73 -4.34
C GLU A 225 -19.08 -7.93 -3.38
N GLU A 226 -20.38 -8.20 -3.42
CA GLU A 226 -21.34 -7.58 -2.51
C GLU A 226 -21.10 -8.02 -1.06
N ALA A 227 -20.81 -9.31 -0.83
CA ALA A 227 -20.49 -9.80 0.51
C ALA A 227 -19.21 -9.15 1.06
N ILE A 228 -18.17 -9.01 0.23
CA ILE A 228 -16.92 -8.33 0.59
C ILE A 228 -17.18 -6.86 0.93
N LYS A 229 -17.98 -6.16 0.12
CA LYS A 229 -18.35 -4.75 0.35
C LYS A 229 -19.09 -4.58 1.68
N LYS A 230 -20.06 -5.43 1.97
CA LYS A 230 -20.81 -5.42 3.23
C LYS A 230 -19.91 -5.71 4.44
N ALA A 231 -19.11 -6.78 4.35
CA ALA A 231 -18.16 -7.18 5.41
C ALA A 231 -17.17 -6.05 5.74
N ARG A 232 -16.68 -5.35 4.71
CA ARG A 232 -15.85 -4.14 4.87
C ARG A 232 -16.58 -3.05 5.64
N ASN A 233 -17.77 -2.65 5.18
CA ASN A 233 -18.53 -1.56 5.79
C ASN A 233 -18.77 -1.82 7.28
N VAL A 234 -19.10 -3.06 7.62
CA VAL A 234 -19.31 -3.50 9.01
C VAL A 234 -18.05 -3.32 9.84
N ILE A 235 -16.91 -3.83 9.38
CA ILE A 235 -15.63 -3.70 10.12
C ILE A 235 -15.26 -2.24 10.31
N GLU A 236 -15.37 -1.43 9.26
CA GLU A 236 -15.08 0.00 9.35
C GLU A 236 -15.99 0.72 10.35
N ASN A 237 -17.29 0.44 10.34
CA ASN A 237 -18.24 1.05 11.28
C ASN A 237 -18.01 0.59 12.72
N LEU A 238 -17.71 -0.68 12.94
CA LEU A 238 -17.34 -1.21 14.26
C LEU A 238 -16.07 -0.53 14.80
N VAL A 239 -15.07 -0.32 13.93
CA VAL A 239 -13.84 0.40 14.30
C VAL A 239 -14.11 1.88 14.59
N ILE A 240 -14.96 2.54 13.80
CA ILE A 240 -15.36 3.93 14.06
C ILE A 240 -16.05 4.04 15.42
N GLU A 241 -16.94 3.11 15.73
CA GLU A 241 -17.61 3.06 17.01
C GLU A 241 -16.62 2.85 18.16
N PHE A 242 -15.67 1.92 18.02
CA PHE A 242 -14.58 1.72 18.97
C PHE A 242 -13.78 3.00 19.24
N ILE A 243 -13.46 3.75 18.19
CA ILE A 243 -12.70 5.00 18.31
C ILE A 243 -13.53 6.08 19.02
N ARG A 244 -14.85 6.15 18.77
CA ARG A 244 -15.75 7.18 19.31
C ARG A 244 -16.20 6.91 20.74
N ASN A 245 -16.62 5.67 21.00
CA ASN A 245 -17.34 5.30 22.23
C ASN A 245 -16.43 4.59 23.24
N GLY A 246 -15.21 4.27 22.86
CA GLY A 246 -14.25 3.57 23.71
C GLY A 246 -14.46 2.05 23.75
N GLU A 247 -13.50 1.37 24.36
CA GLU A 247 -13.33 -0.08 24.30
C GLU A 247 -14.43 -0.88 25.01
N GLU A 248 -14.94 -0.39 26.14
CA GLU A 248 -15.93 -1.11 26.95
C GLU A 248 -17.27 -1.25 26.23
N ASN A 249 -17.80 -0.15 25.67
CA ASN A 249 -19.06 -0.14 24.92
C ASN A 249 -18.99 -1.06 23.68
N THR A 250 -17.86 -1.06 22.97
CA THR A 250 -17.70 -1.92 21.80
C THR A 250 -17.58 -3.39 22.15
N ARG A 251 -16.93 -3.74 23.27
CA ARG A 251 -16.87 -5.13 23.74
C ARG A 251 -18.25 -5.67 24.07
N GLU A 252 -19.11 -4.88 24.70
CA GLU A 252 -20.50 -5.29 24.98
C GLU A 252 -21.28 -5.58 23.69
N ASN A 253 -21.15 -4.72 22.68
CA ASN A 253 -21.78 -4.92 21.37
C ASN A 253 -21.24 -6.16 20.63
N ILE A 254 -19.93 -6.41 20.69
CA ILE A 254 -19.31 -7.61 20.10
C ILE A 254 -19.75 -8.88 20.82
N VAL A 255 -19.79 -8.86 22.15
CA VAL A 255 -20.26 -10.00 22.94
C VAL A 255 -21.72 -10.31 22.60
N PHE A 256 -22.56 -9.27 22.47
CA PHE A 256 -23.94 -9.42 22.00
C PHE A 256 -24.02 -10.08 20.61
N LEU A 257 -23.21 -9.63 19.65
CA LEU A 257 -23.12 -10.20 18.30
C LEU A 257 -22.65 -11.67 18.32
N SER A 258 -21.69 -12.01 19.18
CA SER A 258 -21.14 -13.37 19.29
C SER A 258 -22.12 -14.40 19.87
N ASN A 259 -23.20 -13.96 20.53
CA ASN A 259 -24.24 -14.84 21.06
C ASN A 259 -25.22 -15.35 19.98
N PHE A 260 -25.20 -14.75 18.79
CA PHE A 260 -25.92 -15.30 17.64
C PHE A 260 -25.07 -16.47 17.09
N ARG A 261 -25.66 -17.66 16.96
CA ARG A 261 -24.99 -18.92 16.51
C ARG A 261 -24.41 -18.88 15.06
N ALA A 262 -24.21 -17.71 14.48
CA ALA A 262 -23.63 -17.45 13.17
C ALA A 262 -22.17 -16.97 13.31
N PRO A 263 -21.37 -16.94 12.23
CA PRO A 263 -20.09 -16.20 12.22
C PRO A 263 -20.34 -14.77 12.71
N VAL A 264 -19.47 -14.26 13.59
CA VAL A 264 -19.68 -13.01 14.33
C VAL A 264 -19.89 -11.84 13.36
N LEU A 265 -19.14 -11.84 12.25
CA LEU A 265 -19.27 -10.84 11.21
C LEU A 265 -20.57 -10.98 10.39
N GLY A 266 -21.04 -12.20 10.19
CA GLY A 266 -22.30 -12.47 9.47
C GLY A 266 -23.52 -11.89 10.18
N ALA A 267 -23.57 -11.97 11.52
CA ALA A 267 -24.64 -11.35 12.31
C ALA A 267 -24.62 -9.81 12.17
N ALA A 268 -23.44 -9.20 12.20
CA ALA A 268 -23.29 -7.75 12.06
C ALA A 268 -23.62 -7.25 10.63
N MET A 269 -23.41 -8.07 9.60
CA MET A 269 -23.78 -7.74 8.20
C MET A 269 -25.29 -7.62 7.98
N GLU A 270 -26.10 -8.33 8.77
CA GLU A 270 -27.57 -8.24 8.72
C GLU A 270 -28.11 -7.02 9.49
N MET A 271 -27.29 -6.39 10.32
CA MET A 271 -27.67 -5.18 11.07
C MET A 271 -27.52 -3.93 10.20
N LYS A 272 -28.63 -3.24 9.96
CA LYS A 272 -28.67 -1.99 9.16
C LYS A 272 -27.70 -0.92 9.65
N GLU A 273 -27.46 -0.86 10.96
CA GLU A 273 -26.57 0.12 11.59
C GLU A 273 -25.12 -0.01 11.15
N TYR A 274 -24.62 -1.24 11.00
CA TYR A 274 -23.24 -1.54 10.66
C TYR A 274 -23.02 -1.75 9.15
N ASN A 275 -24.07 -2.08 8.42
CA ASN A 275 -24.00 -2.30 6.97
C ASN A 275 -24.17 -1.01 6.13
N LYS A 276 -24.17 0.16 6.76
CA LYS A 276 -24.17 1.46 6.07
C LYS A 276 -22.78 1.80 5.53
N GLN A 277 -22.72 2.64 4.50
CA GLN A 277 -21.45 3.16 4.01
C GLN A 277 -20.74 3.95 5.13
N PRO A 278 -19.50 3.63 5.49
CA PRO A 278 -18.75 4.34 6.51
C PRO A 278 -18.40 5.76 6.04
N GLU A 279 -18.11 6.64 6.99
CA GLU A 279 -17.69 8.01 6.70
C GLU A 279 -16.44 8.03 5.80
N VAL A 280 -16.48 8.87 4.77
CA VAL A 280 -15.39 9.01 3.80
C VAL A 280 -14.16 9.58 4.49
N VAL A 281 -13.00 8.94 4.29
CA VAL A 281 -11.71 9.45 4.74
C VAL A 281 -10.76 9.51 3.56
N MET A 282 -10.20 10.70 3.34
CA MET A 282 -9.20 10.92 2.30
C MET A 282 -7.85 10.30 2.70
N GLY A 283 -7.20 9.63 1.75
CA GLY A 283 -6.00 8.83 1.93
C GLY A 283 -4.73 9.44 1.35
N SER A 284 -3.59 8.80 1.56
CA SER A 284 -2.38 9.13 0.80
C SER A 284 -2.42 8.59 -0.64
N CYS A 285 -3.48 7.88 -1.03
CA CYS A 285 -3.73 7.43 -2.39
C CYS A 285 -4.89 8.23 -3.00
N GLY A 286 -4.65 8.88 -4.15
CA GLY A 286 -5.64 9.75 -4.78
C GLY A 286 -6.93 9.05 -5.24
N ALA A 287 -6.91 7.73 -5.40
CA ALA A 287 -8.14 6.98 -5.71
C ALA A 287 -9.20 7.04 -4.57
N SER A 288 -8.85 7.59 -3.40
CA SER A 288 -9.67 7.55 -2.19
C SER A 288 -10.77 8.63 -2.09
N GLY A 289 -10.70 9.69 -2.88
CA GLY A 289 -11.45 10.92 -2.56
C GLY A 289 -12.83 11.11 -3.19
N LYS A 290 -13.21 10.37 -4.26
CA LYS A 290 -14.39 10.76 -5.07
C LYS A 290 -15.27 9.63 -5.61
N THR A 291 -14.96 8.36 -5.35
CA THR A 291 -15.77 7.24 -5.83
C THR A 291 -16.20 6.33 -4.69
N GLU A 292 -17.40 5.74 -4.79
CA GLU A 292 -17.95 4.75 -3.85
C GLU A 292 -17.06 3.51 -3.65
N SER A 293 -15.99 3.39 -4.46
CA SER A 293 -14.91 2.42 -4.32
C SER A 293 -13.87 2.90 -3.29
N SER A 294 -14.02 2.49 -2.04
CA SER A 294 -12.96 2.72 -1.04
C SER A 294 -11.66 1.97 -1.39
N ASN A 295 -10.56 2.37 -0.75
CA ASN A 295 -9.20 1.87 -0.96
C ASN A 295 -9.00 0.37 -0.71
N LEU A 296 -9.98 -0.29 -0.08
CA LEU A 296 -10.00 -1.73 0.14
C LEU A 296 -10.31 -2.53 -1.13
N SER A 297 -10.79 -1.88 -2.20
CA SER A 297 -10.90 -2.52 -3.52
C SER A 297 -9.53 -3.01 -4.06
N PHE A 298 -8.41 -2.51 -3.51
CA PHE A 298 -7.07 -3.02 -3.74
C PHE A 298 -6.80 -4.41 -3.14
N LEU A 299 -7.56 -4.81 -2.10
CA LEU A 299 -7.49 -6.16 -1.50
C LEU A 299 -8.00 -7.26 -2.43
N LYS A 300 -8.63 -6.94 -3.56
CA LYS A 300 -8.99 -7.96 -4.55
C LYS A 300 -7.99 -7.93 -5.72
N SER A 301 -7.59 -6.73 -6.17
CA SER A 301 -6.59 -6.60 -7.24
C SER A 301 -5.22 -7.19 -6.90
N SER A 302 -4.88 -7.29 -5.61
CA SER A 302 -3.60 -7.86 -5.16
C SER A 302 -3.57 -9.40 -5.13
N TYR A 303 -4.73 -10.08 -5.12
CA TYR A 303 -4.79 -11.55 -4.97
C TYR A 303 -5.57 -12.26 -6.08
N THR A 304 -6.61 -11.63 -6.63
CA THR A 304 -7.23 -12.13 -7.85
C THR A 304 -6.54 -11.49 -9.03
N SER A 305 -5.36 -12.02 -9.38
CA SER A 305 -4.81 -11.84 -10.72
C SER A 305 -5.74 -12.54 -11.72
N THR A 306 -6.90 -11.97 -12.07
CA THR A 306 -7.55 -12.10 -13.39
C THR A 306 -8.97 -11.55 -13.58
N SER A 307 -9.80 -11.19 -12.58
CA SER A 307 -11.27 -11.23 -12.86
C SER A 307 -12.15 -10.02 -12.51
N SER A 308 -11.63 -8.80 -12.39
CA SER A 308 -12.53 -7.64 -12.21
C SER A 308 -11.98 -6.34 -12.81
N LEU A 309 -11.32 -6.44 -13.96
CA LEU A 309 -11.34 -5.34 -14.90
C LEU A 309 -12.49 -5.66 -15.85
N ASP A 310 -13.41 -4.70 -15.97
CA ASP A 310 -14.61 -4.76 -16.79
C ASP A 310 -14.40 -5.54 -18.09
N SER A 311 -15.44 -6.22 -18.57
CA SER A 311 -15.45 -6.72 -19.95
C SER A 311 -15.99 -5.65 -20.89
N ASP A 312 -15.58 -5.69 -22.15
CA ASP A 312 -16.25 -5.00 -23.25
C ASP A 312 -16.57 -6.00 -24.38
N GLU A 313 -16.87 -5.50 -25.58
CA GLU A 313 -17.19 -6.29 -26.77
C GLU A 313 -16.09 -7.29 -27.19
N PHE A 314 -14.84 -7.08 -26.77
CA PHE A 314 -13.70 -7.98 -27.02
C PHE A 314 -13.37 -8.85 -25.78
N GLY A 315 -14.32 -9.05 -24.86
CA GLY A 315 -14.15 -9.89 -23.67
C GLY A 315 -13.51 -9.19 -22.48
N SER A 316 -12.78 -9.93 -21.63
CA SER A 316 -12.16 -9.36 -20.42
C SER A 316 -11.02 -8.41 -20.77
N LEU A 317 -10.99 -7.23 -20.13
CA LEU A 317 -9.87 -6.30 -20.28
C LEU A 317 -8.55 -6.88 -19.78
N ALA A 318 -8.57 -7.85 -18.86
CA ALA A 318 -7.41 -8.62 -18.43
C ALA A 318 -7.50 -10.08 -18.91
N PHE A 319 -6.47 -10.56 -19.61
CA PHE A 319 -6.42 -11.92 -20.15
C PHE A 319 -4.99 -12.46 -20.21
N LYS A 320 -4.80 -13.78 -20.09
CA LYS A 320 -3.46 -14.39 -20.17
C LYS A 320 -2.96 -14.44 -21.60
N CYS A 321 -1.70 -14.08 -21.81
CA CYS A 321 -1.03 -14.33 -23.08
C CYS A 321 -0.99 -15.84 -23.36
N PRO A 322 -1.38 -16.31 -24.55
CA PRO A 322 -1.26 -17.73 -24.90
C PRO A 322 0.20 -18.19 -24.99
N VAL A 323 1.13 -17.30 -25.33
CA VAL A 323 2.56 -17.64 -25.48
C VAL A 323 3.31 -17.65 -24.15
N CYS A 324 3.28 -16.54 -23.41
CA CYS A 324 4.09 -16.42 -22.19
C CYS A 324 3.32 -16.73 -20.90
N GLY A 325 2.01 -16.95 -20.98
CA GLY A 325 1.13 -17.19 -19.83
C GLY A 325 0.93 -15.97 -18.91
N VAL A 326 1.65 -14.86 -19.16
CA VAL A 326 1.58 -13.63 -18.37
C VAL A 326 0.33 -12.85 -18.75
N VAL A 327 -0.34 -12.26 -17.75
CA VAL A 327 -1.57 -11.48 -17.94
C VAL A 327 -1.26 -10.18 -18.68
N ASN A 328 -1.94 -9.98 -19.82
CA ASN A 328 -2.06 -8.71 -20.52
C ASN A 328 -3.29 -7.97 -20.02
N VAL A 329 -3.27 -6.64 -20.16
CA VAL A 329 -4.43 -5.80 -19.90
C VAL A 329 -4.60 -4.82 -21.08
N ARG A 330 -5.74 -4.87 -21.77
CA ARG A 330 -6.04 -4.02 -22.93
C ARG A 330 -6.93 -2.83 -22.56
N PRO A 331 -6.88 -1.71 -23.30
CA PRO A 331 -7.82 -0.60 -23.13
C PRO A 331 -9.25 -1.01 -23.52
N ARG A 332 -10.24 -0.26 -23.00
CA ARG A 332 -11.65 -0.51 -23.32
C ARG A 332 -11.97 -0.08 -24.76
N GLY A 333 -12.60 -0.96 -25.52
CA GLY A 333 -12.91 -0.79 -26.94
C GLY A 333 -11.71 -0.99 -27.86
N GLU A 334 -10.58 -1.50 -27.35
CA GLU A 334 -9.35 -1.70 -28.13
C GLU A 334 -8.75 -3.08 -27.87
N LEU A 335 -8.21 -3.69 -28.93
CA LEU A 335 -7.36 -4.88 -28.86
C LEU A 335 -5.89 -4.48 -28.75
N LEU A 336 -5.10 -5.27 -28.04
CA LEU A 336 -3.64 -5.08 -28.02
C LEU A 336 -3.04 -5.60 -29.33
N SER A 337 -2.18 -4.80 -29.96
CA SER A 337 -1.42 -5.21 -31.16
C SER A 337 -0.33 -6.24 -30.86
N ALA A 338 0.14 -6.32 -29.62
CA ALA A 338 1.12 -7.29 -29.16
C ALA A 338 1.06 -7.47 -27.64
N CYS A 339 1.58 -8.60 -27.16
CA CYS A 339 1.69 -8.89 -25.75
C CYS A 339 2.61 -7.86 -25.09
N GLN A 340 2.15 -7.27 -24.00
CA GLN A 340 2.89 -6.25 -23.24
C GLN A 340 4.18 -6.78 -22.59
N HIS A 341 4.35 -8.12 -22.55
CA HIS A 341 5.47 -8.76 -21.86
C HIS A 341 6.44 -9.48 -22.80
N CYS A 342 5.93 -10.21 -23.80
CA CYS A 342 6.75 -10.96 -24.75
C CYS A 342 6.67 -10.44 -26.19
N ASN A 343 5.93 -9.35 -26.42
CA ASN A 343 5.72 -8.74 -27.74
C ASN A 343 5.10 -9.69 -28.79
N SER A 344 4.51 -10.81 -28.37
CA SER A 344 3.81 -11.75 -29.24
C SER A 344 2.52 -11.13 -29.77
N SER A 345 2.28 -11.24 -31.08
CA SER A 345 1.03 -10.82 -31.72
C SER A 345 -0.13 -11.80 -31.46
N GLU A 346 0.08 -12.94 -30.80
CA GLU A 346 -0.98 -13.93 -30.51
C GLU A 346 -2.00 -13.45 -29.47
N VAL A 347 -1.85 -12.23 -28.96
CA VAL A 347 -2.88 -11.57 -28.13
C VAL A 347 -3.95 -10.86 -28.96
N MET A 348 -3.80 -10.84 -30.29
CA MET A 348 -4.69 -10.15 -31.24
C MET A 348 -5.93 -10.96 -31.67
N CYS A 349 -6.29 -12.06 -30.98
CA CYS A 349 -7.35 -12.93 -31.49
C CYS A 349 -8.74 -12.28 -31.43
N GLU A 350 -9.44 -12.43 -32.56
CA GLU A 350 -10.66 -11.76 -33.06
C GLU A 350 -11.83 -11.59 -32.07
#